data_AF-A0A0K8MAG6-F1
#
_entry.id   AF-A0A0K8MAG6-F1
#
_cell.length_a   1.000
_cell.length_b   1.000
_cell.length_c   1.000
_cell.angle_alpha   90.00
_cell.angle_beta   90.00
_cell.angle_gamma   90.00
#
_symmetry.space_group_name_H-M   'P 1'
#
loop_
_entity.id
_entity.type
_entity.pdbx_description
1 polymer ?
#
loop_
_entity_poly.entity_id
_entity_poly.type
_entity_poly.pdbx_seq_one_letter_code
_entity_poly.pdbx_strand_id
1 'polypeptide(L)' 'MTRTLKEATVKKYYYQTHQHLKQHLYDFVSAYNFAKRLKTLKGLTSHEYIVKKWQIQPQKFTINPFQHTAGLYN' A
#
# COMPACT_ATOMS: atom_id res chain seq x y z
N MET A 1 -2.37 -4.25 -7.35
CA MET A 1 -1.77 -5.35 -6.59
C MET A 1 -1.16 -6.34 -7.57
N THR A 2 0.12 -6.70 -7.42
CA THR A 2 0.83 -7.58 -8.37
C THR A 2 0.21 -8.98 -8.38
N ARG A 3 0.10 -9.61 -9.56
CA ARG A 3 -0.50 -10.95 -9.72
C ARG A 3 0.13 -11.98 -8.77
N THR A 4 1.44 -11.92 -8.60
CA THR A 4 2.23 -12.77 -7.71
C THR A 4 1.84 -12.65 -6.23
N LEU A 5 1.59 -11.43 -5.73
CA LEU A 5 1.13 -11.22 -4.35
C LEU A 5 -0.27 -11.81 -4.15
N LYS A 6 -1.17 -11.62 -5.13
CA LYS A 6 -2.51 -12.17 -5.11
C LYS A 6 -2.48 -13.70 -5.10
N GLU A 7 -1.73 -14.32 -6.01
CA GLU A 7 -1.58 -15.78 -6.11
C GLU A 7 -1.02 -16.40 -4.81
N ALA A 8 -0.01 -15.76 -4.20
CA ALA A 8 0.55 -16.19 -2.91
C ALA A 8 -0.48 -16.10 -1.77
N THR A 9 -1.32 -15.06 -1.75
CA THR A 9 -2.34 -14.90 -0.69
C THR A 9 -3.57 -15.79 -0.86
N VAL A 10 -3.99 -16.08 -2.10
CA VAL A 10 -5.24 -16.82 -2.39
C VAL A 10 -5.10 -18.32 -2.16
N LYS A 11 -3.93 -18.92 -2.44
CA LYS A 11 -3.72 -20.37 -2.27
C LYS A 11 -3.17 -20.78 -0.90
N LYS A 12 -2.61 -19.84 -0.12
CA LYS A 12 -1.81 -20.17 1.07
C LYS A 12 -2.52 -19.91 2.41
N TYR A 13 -3.53 -19.06 2.45
CA TYR A 13 -4.13 -18.61 3.71
C TYR A 13 -5.63 -18.95 3.77
N TYR A 14 -6.01 -19.68 4.83
CA TYR A 14 -7.40 -19.85 5.21
C TYR A 14 -7.78 -18.76 6.23
N TYR A 15 -8.88 -18.05 5.98
CA TYR A 15 -9.39 -17.03 6.89
C TYR A 15 -10.62 -17.56 7.61
N GLN A 16 -10.50 -17.74 8.92
CA GLN A 16 -11.62 -18.18 9.76
C GLN A 16 -12.73 -17.12 9.88
N THR A 17 -12.36 -15.84 9.79
CA THR A 17 -13.31 -14.71 9.87
C THR A 17 -12.99 -13.64 8.84
N HIS A 18 -13.99 -12.82 8.51
CA HIS A 18 -13.80 -11.66 7.64
C HIS A 18 -12.78 -10.66 8.22
N GLN A 19 -12.69 -10.56 9.55
CA GLN A 19 -11.73 -9.69 10.21
C GLN A 19 -10.28 -10.14 9.99
N HIS A 20 -10.01 -11.44 10.01
CA HIS A 20 -8.67 -11.96 9.68
C HIS A 20 -8.26 -11.62 8.26
N LEU A 21 -9.19 -11.73 7.30
CA LEU A 21 -8.94 -11.32 5.92
C LEU A 21 -8.64 -9.81 5.84
N LYS A 22 -9.46 -8.98 6.49
CA LYS A 22 -9.31 -7.52 6.47
C LYS A 22 -7.97 -7.07 7.05
N GLN A 23 -7.57 -7.64 8.18
CA GLN A 23 -6.28 -7.35 8.81
C GLN A 23 -5.13 -7.75 7.89
N HIS A 24 -5.16 -8.96 7.34
CA HIS A 24 -4.09 -9.43 6.48
C HIS A 24 -3.95 -8.60 5.19
N LEU A 25 -5.06 -8.20 4.58
CA LEU A 25 -5.06 -7.28 3.44
C LEU A 25 -4.48 -5.92 3.81
N TYR A 26 -4.84 -5.39 4.98
CA TYR A 26 -4.28 -4.14 5.48
C TYR A 26 -2.76 -4.22 5.64
N ASP A 27 -2.27 -5.30 6.27
CA ASP A 27 -0.83 -5.52 6.49
C ASP A 27 -0.08 -5.65 5.15
N PHE A 28 -0.64 -6.39 4.19
CA PHE A 28 -0.06 -6.55 2.85
C PHE A 28 0.04 -5.23 2.09
N VAL A 29 -1.05 -4.47 2.06
CA VAL A 29 -1.10 -3.17 1.39
C VAL A 29 -0.14 -2.19 2.07
N SER A 30 -0.07 -2.21 3.40
CA SER A 30 0.85 -1.37 4.16
C SER A 30 2.31 -1.74 3.87
N ALA A 31 2.66 -3.02 3.93
CA ALA A 31 4.01 -3.47 3.58
C ALA A 31 4.40 -3.07 2.14
N TYR A 32 3.49 -3.24 1.17
CA TYR A 32 3.74 -2.84 -0.21
C TYR A 32 3.93 -1.32 -0.37
N ASN A 33 3.10 -0.54 0.31
CA ASN A 33 3.09 0.92 0.16
C ASN A 33 4.25 1.60 0.89
N PHE A 34 4.71 1.05 2.01
CA PHE A 34 5.63 1.72 2.93
C PHE A 34 6.96 1.00 3.14
N ALA A 35 7.04 -0.34 3.04
CA ALA A 35 8.26 -1.04 3.47
C ALA A 35 9.41 -0.97 2.45
N LYS A 36 9.10 -0.95 1.14
CA LYS A 36 10.11 -1.06 0.09
C LYS A 36 10.27 0.26 -0.68
N ARG A 37 11.50 0.78 -0.69
CA ARG A 37 11.92 1.85 -1.60
C ARG A 37 12.19 1.27 -3.00
N LEU A 38 11.63 1.87 -4.04
CA LEU A 38 11.67 1.32 -5.40
C LEU A 38 12.64 2.12 -6.28
N LYS A 39 13.62 1.44 -6.89
CA LYS A 39 14.59 2.07 -7.82
C LYS A 39 13.91 2.79 -8.98
N THR A 40 12.84 2.21 -9.52
CA THR A 40 12.03 2.79 -10.60
C THR A 40 11.36 4.11 -10.19
N LEU A 41 11.09 4.29 -8.91
CA LEU A 41 10.54 5.54 -8.34
C LEU A 41 11.64 6.43 -7.77
N LYS A 42 12.88 6.31 -8.26
CA LYS A 42 14.06 7.04 -7.79
C LYS A 42 14.30 6.86 -6.29
N GLY A 43 14.07 5.64 -5.81
CA GLY A 43 14.22 5.30 -4.41
C GLY A 43 13.09 5.80 -3.52
N LEU A 44 11.94 6.20 -4.04
CA LEU A 44 10.75 6.49 -3.22
C LEU A 44 9.97 5.20 -2.91
N THR A 45 9.27 5.18 -1.78
CA THR A 45 8.21 4.20 -1.55
C THR A 45 7.00 4.52 -2.45
N SER A 46 6.12 3.54 -2.65
CA SER A 46 4.91 3.76 -3.44
C SER A 46 4.06 4.89 -2.86
N HIS A 47 3.93 4.95 -1.52
CA HIS A 47 3.20 6.03 -0.85
C HIS A 47 3.87 7.40 -1.04
N GLU A 48 5.18 7.51 -0.78
CA GLU A 48 5.91 8.77 -0.96
C GLU A 48 5.77 9.31 -2.40
N TYR A 49 5.84 8.41 -3.39
CA TYR A 49 5.64 8.79 -4.78
C TYR A 49 4.23 9.34 -5.06
N ILE A 50 3.20 8.69 -4.53
CA ILE A 50 1.80 9.15 -4.67
C ILE A 50 1.62 10.52 -4.02
N VAL A 51 2.12 10.72 -2.80
CA VAL A 51 2.07 12.02 -2.10
C VAL A 51 2.75 13.09 -2.93
N LYS A 52 3.95 12.82 -3.45
CA LYS A 52 4.69 13.77 -4.30
C LYS A 52 3.93 14.10 -5.58
N LYS A 53 3.27 13.12 -6.21
CA LYS A 53 2.45 13.35 -7.41
C LYS A 53 1.18 14.14 -7.10
N TRP A 54 0.57 13.90 -5.96
CA TRP A 54 -0.58 14.66 -5.48
C TRP A 54 -0.22 16.12 -5.24
N GLN A 55 0.92 16.42 -4.62
CA GLN A 55 1.37 17.80 -4.40
C GLN A 55 1.57 18.58 -5.70
N ILE A 56 2.01 17.92 -6.78
CA ILE A 56 2.27 18.56 -8.07
C ILE A 56 0.97 18.69 -8.89
N GLN A 57 0.09 17.69 -8.83
CA GLN A 57 -1.13 17.62 -9.65
C GLN A 57 -2.33 17.11 -8.84
N PRO A 58 -2.80 17.84 -7.81
CA PRO A 58 -3.85 17.36 -6.91
C PRO A 58 -5.17 17.08 -7.63
N GLN A 59 -5.48 17.82 -8.70
CA GLN A 59 -6.68 17.66 -9.52
C GLN A 59 -6.81 16.30 -10.20
N LYS A 60 -5.72 15.51 -10.28
CA LYS A 60 -5.75 14.15 -10.83
C LYS A 60 -6.18 13.09 -9.81
N PHE A 61 -6.39 13.49 -8.55
CA PHE A 61 -6.70 12.59 -7.45
C PHE A 61 -8.04 12.98 -6.82
N THR A 62 -8.87 11.97 -6.55
CA THR A 62 -10.14 12.16 -5.86
C THR A 62 -9.97 12.24 -4.34
N ILE A 63 -8.88 11.69 -3.80
CA ILE A 63 -8.63 11.53 -2.37
C ILE A 63 -7.28 12.17 -2.01
N ASN A 64 -7.24 12.81 -0.84
CA ASN A 64 -6.00 13.33 -0.27
C ASN A 64 -5.16 12.18 0.34
N PRO A 65 -3.97 11.88 -0.20
CA PRO A 65 -3.15 10.76 0.27
C PRO A 65 -2.57 10.97 1.67
N PHE A 66 -2.51 12.21 2.18
CA PHE A 66 -2.03 12.49 3.55
C PHE A 66 -2.91 11.88 4.64
N GLN A 67 -4.16 11.52 4.32
CA GLN A 67 -5.06 10.82 5.25
C GLN A 67 -4.66 9.34 5.45
N HIS A 68 -3.79 8.81 4.59
CA HIS A 68 -3.34 7.42 4.61
C HIS A 68 -1.90 7.28 5.11
N THR A 69 -1.48 8.08 6.11
CA THR A 69 -0.23 7.80 6.82
C THR A 69 -0.35 6.50 7.60
N ALA A 70 0.35 5.45 7.18
CA ALA A 70 0.56 4.29 8.05
C ALA A 70 1.37 4.77 9.26
N GLY A 71 0.69 4.97 10.40
CA GLY A 71 1.29 5.37 11.66
C GLY A 71 2.14 4.24 12.26
N LEU A 72 3.31 4.00 11.68
CA LEU A 72 4.32 3.07 12.22
C LEU A 72 5.73 3.67 12.28
N TYR A 73 5.84 5.00 12.23
CA TYR A 73 7.05 5.73 12.64
C TYR A 73 6.63 7.02 13.36
N ASN A 74 6.47 6.93 14.69
CA ASN A 74 6.76 7.97 15.67
C ASN A 74 7.76 7.39 16.65
#